data_AF-A0A519DXN1-F1
#
_entry.id   AF-A0A519DXN1-F1
#
_cell.length_a   1.000
_cell.length_b   1.000
_cell.length_c   1.000
_cell.angle_alpha   90.00
_cell.angle_beta   90.00
_cell.angle_gamma   90.00
#
_symmetry.space_group_name_H-M   'P 1'
#
loop_
_entity.id
_entity.type
_entity.pdbx_description
1 polymer ?
#
loop_
_entity_poly.entity_id
_entity_poly.type
_entity_poly.pdbx_seq_one_letter_code
_entity_poly.pdbx_strand_id
1 'polypeptide(L)'
;MSRTDKKAAITEYRRLYDGLNTLVMSWDPYGLASDGEIDDEFSHEVALVLARLPNCESASDVAVAIQSVFAKSFSEDQFPLSACEPIARIVYSWWSAQS
;
A
#
# COMPACT_ATOMS: atom_id res chain seq x y z
N MET A 1 -22.83 13.60 7.14
CA MET A 1 -21.46 14.03 7.46
C MET A 1 -21.36 15.55 7.35
N SER A 2 -20.82 16.19 8.37
CA SER A 2 -20.52 17.62 8.37
C SER A 2 -19.33 17.94 7.44
N ARG A 3 -19.19 19.21 7.02
CA ARG A 3 -18.00 19.69 6.28
C ARG A 3 -16.71 19.45 7.07
N THR A 4 -16.77 19.54 8.40
CA THR A 4 -15.64 19.30 9.30
C THR A 4 -15.23 17.82 9.29
N ASP A 5 -16.20 16.90 9.38
CA ASP A 5 -15.95 15.45 9.33
C ASP A 5 -15.33 15.03 8.01
N LYS A 6 -15.81 15.60 6.89
CA LYS A 6 -15.25 15.35 5.56
C LYS A 6 -13.79 15.82 5.47
N LYS A 7 -13.48 16.99 6.02
CA LYS A 7 -12.10 17.53 6.01
C LYS A 7 -11.16 16.65 6.85
N ALA A 8 -11.59 16.24 8.04
CA ALA A 8 -10.83 15.35 8.91
C ALA A 8 -10.57 13.99 8.24
N ALA A 9 -11.59 13.39 7.62
CA ALA A 9 -11.45 12.13 6.89
C ALA A 9 -10.47 12.23 5.71
N ILE A 10 -10.49 13.33 4.96
CA ILE A 10 -9.54 13.57 3.86
C ILE A 10 -8.11 13.71 4.41
N THR A 11 -7.93 14.45 5.51
CA THR A 11 -6.61 14.62 6.13
C THR A 11 -6.06 13.29 6.62
N GLU A 12 -6.87 12.46 7.28
CA GLU A 12 -6.43 11.15 7.75
C GLU A 12 -6.12 10.19 6.59
N TYR A 13 -6.98 10.16 5.57
CA TYR A 13 -6.71 9.36 4.38
C TYR A 13 -5.37 9.73 3.73
N ARG A 14 -5.06 11.03 3.60
CA ARG A 14 -3.77 11.47 3.05
C ARG A 14 -2.60 11.03 3.91
N ARG A 15 -2.69 11.17 5.24
CA ARG A 15 -1.64 10.72 6.17
C ARG A 15 -1.36 9.22 6.01
N LEU A 16 -2.41 8.41 5.95
CA LEU A 16 -2.31 6.96 5.77
C LEU A 16 -1.74 6.62 4.39
N TYR A 17 -2.21 7.29 3.34
CA TYR A 17 -1.71 7.12 1.99
C TYR A 17 -0.21 7.44 1.90
N ASP A 18 0.24 8.59 2.41
CA ASP A 18 1.65 9.00 2.37
C ASP A 18 2.54 8.00 3.12
N GLY A 19 2.08 7.49 4.26
CA GLY A 19 2.78 6.47 5.04
C GLY A 19 2.91 5.15 4.28
N LEU A 20 1.80 4.67 3.69
CA LEU A 20 1.82 3.44 2.90
C LEU A 20 2.68 3.59 1.63
N ASN A 21 2.56 4.72 0.93
CA ASN A 21 3.34 5.02 -0.26
C ASN A 21 4.84 4.95 0.04
N THR A 22 5.28 5.56 1.15
CA THR A 22 6.68 5.52 1.59
C THR A 22 7.18 4.09 1.79
N LEU A 23 6.37 3.23 2.42
CA LEU A 23 6.74 1.83 2.64
C LEU A 23 6.86 1.06 1.32
N VAL A 24 5.89 1.22 0.42
CA VAL A 24 5.86 0.55 -0.88
C VAL A 24 7.03 1.00 -1.76
N MET A 25 7.30 2.31 -1.81
CA MET A 25 8.47 2.86 -2.53
C MET A 25 9.79 2.36 -1.96
N SER A 26 9.90 2.19 -0.64
CA SER A 26 11.12 1.66 0.00
C SER A 26 11.38 0.18 -0.26
N TRP A 27 10.35 -0.58 -0.65
CA TRP A 27 10.48 -2.00 -0.97
C TRP A 27 11.11 -2.20 -2.34
N ASP A 28 10.87 -1.29 -3.30
CA ASP A 28 11.39 -1.27 -4.67
C ASP A 28 11.70 -2.67 -5.25
N PRO A 29 10.70 -3.56 -5.33
CA PRO A 29 10.93 -4.97 -5.64
C PRO A 29 11.54 -5.22 -7.02
N TYR A 30 11.48 -4.24 -7.92
CA TYR A 30 11.85 -4.40 -9.33
C TYR A 30 12.67 -3.24 -9.89
N GLY A 31 13.17 -2.31 -9.06
CA GLY A 31 13.79 -1.08 -9.57
C GLY A 31 12.80 -0.23 -10.36
N LEU A 32 11.51 -0.37 -10.04
CA LEU A 32 10.43 0.33 -10.75
C LEU A 32 10.20 1.72 -10.16
N ALA A 33 10.68 2.00 -8.94
CA ALA A 33 10.74 3.37 -8.44
C ALA A 33 11.85 4.10 -9.22
N SER A 34 11.49 4.76 -10.31
CA SER A 34 12.45 5.53 -11.11
C SER A 34 13.12 6.61 -10.24
N ASP A 35 14.42 6.46 -9.98
CA ASP A 35 15.29 7.47 -9.34
C ASP A 35 14.89 7.98 -7.94
N GLY A 36 14.09 7.22 -7.17
CA GLY A 36 13.73 7.59 -5.80
C GLY A 36 12.92 8.90 -5.71
N GLU A 37 12.39 9.38 -6.85
CA GLU A 37 11.37 10.40 -6.83
C GLU A 37 10.05 9.78 -6.42
N ILE A 38 9.31 10.51 -5.57
CA ILE A 38 7.91 10.25 -5.27
C ILE A 38 7.14 10.64 -6.54
N ASP A 39 7.32 9.91 -7.64
CA ASP A 39 6.48 10.08 -8.80
C ASP A 39 5.31 9.10 -8.71
N ASP A 40 4.22 9.48 -9.34
CA ASP A 40 2.87 8.95 -9.21
C ASP A 40 2.72 7.49 -9.71
N GLU A 41 3.83 6.79 -9.98
CA GLU A 41 3.93 5.48 -10.64
C GLU A 41 3.13 4.37 -9.95
N PHE A 42 2.99 4.44 -8.62
CA PHE A 42 2.19 3.47 -7.84
C PHE A 42 1.00 4.11 -7.12
N SER A 43 0.65 5.34 -7.47
CA SER A 43 -0.35 6.11 -6.73
C SER A 43 -1.72 5.42 -6.72
N HIS A 44 -2.07 4.80 -7.84
CA HIS A 44 -3.30 4.04 -7.98
C HIS A 44 -3.26 2.74 -7.15
N GLU A 45 -2.16 2.00 -7.22
CA GLU A 45 -1.94 0.73 -6.54
C GLU A 45 -1.93 0.92 -5.02
N VAL A 46 -1.24 1.94 -4.52
CA VAL A 46 -1.19 2.30 -3.10
C VAL A 46 -2.58 2.63 -2.59
N ALA A 47 -3.38 3.40 -3.33
CA ALA A 47 -4.76 3.69 -2.95
C ALA A 47 -5.62 2.43 -2.89
N LEU A 48 -5.46 1.50 -3.84
CA LEU A 48 -6.18 0.23 -3.86
C LEU A 48 -5.79 -0.69 -2.71
N VAL A 49 -4.51 -0.75 -2.36
CA VAL A 49 -4.02 -1.52 -1.19
C VAL A 49 -4.56 -0.89 0.09
N LEU A 50 -4.46 0.43 0.25
CA LEU A 50 -4.97 1.14 1.42
C LEU A 50 -6.46 0.88 1.66
N ALA A 51 -7.26 0.84 0.59
CA ALA A 51 -8.69 0.53 0.68
C ALA A 51 -8.99 -0.90 1.16
N ARG A 52 -8.03 -1.83 1.06
CA ARG A 52 -8.15 -3.23 1.50
C ARG A 52 -7.67 -3.47 2.93
N LEU A 53 -6.71 -2.67 3.41
CA LEU A 53 -6.09 -2.84 4.74
C LEU A 53 -7.09 -2.95 5.92
N PRO A 54 -8.22 -2.23 5.96
CA PRO A 54 -9.20 -2.39 7.03
C PRO A 54 -9.79 -3.81 7.17
N ASN A 55 -9.71 -4.64 6.13
CA ASN A 55 -10.21 -6.02 6.11
C ASN A 55 -9.09 -7.06 6.22
N CYS A 56 -7.83 -6.63 6.38
CA CYS A 56 -6.70 -7.54 6.52
C CYS A 56 -6.49 -7.87 8.01
N GLU A 57 -6.61 -9.15 8.36
CA GLU A 57 -6.45 -9.61 9.74
C GLU A 57 -5.03 -10.11 10.02
N SER A 58 -4.23 -10.32 8.98
CA SER A 58 -2.87 -10.82 9.07
C SER A 58 -1.94 -10.22 8.02
N ALA A 59 -0.63 -10.36 8.23
CA ALA A 59 0.37 -10.01 7.22
C ALA A 59 0.21 -10.83 5.92
N SER A 60 -0.33 -12.05 6.00
CA SER A 60 -0.62 -12.86 4.82
C SER A 60 -1.74 -12.25 3.97
N ASP A 61 -2.78 -11.70 4.61
CA ASP A 61 -3.87 -11.01 3.89
C ASP A 61 -3.34 -9.75 3.19
N VAL A 62 -2.42 -9.03 3.83
CA VAL A 62 -1.74 -7.89 3.24
C VAL A 62 -0.89 -8.32 2.04
N ALA A 63 -0.18 -9.44 2.12
CA ALA A 63 0.61 -9.97 1.01
C ALA A 63 -0.27 -10.29 -0.21
N VAL A 64 -1.41 -10.94 0.02
CA VAL A 64 -2.41 -11.21 -1.03
C VAL A 64 -2.98 -9.92 -1.60
N ALA A 65 -3.25 -8.91 -0.76
CA ALA A 65 -3.76 -7.62 -1.21
C ALA A 65 -2.76 -6.89 -2.11
N ILE A 66 -1.50 -6.80 -1.71
CA ILE A 66 -0.40 -6.20 -2.49
C ILE A 66 -0.23 -6.96 -3.79
N GLN A 67 -0.06 -8.28 -3.72
CA GLN A 67 0.14 -9.13 -4.89
C GLN A 67 -0.99 -8.99 -5.91
N SER A 68 -2.25 -9.06 -5.45
CA SER A 68 -3.42 -8.94 -6.32
C SER A 68 -3.54 -7.57 -7.01
N VAL A 69 -3.09 -6.49 -6.36
CA VAL A 69 -3.12 -5.14 -6.93
C VAL A 69 -1.99 -4.99 -7.95
N PHE A 70 -0.76 -5.28 -7.56
CA PHE A 70 0.40 -5.05 -8.42
C PHE A 70 0.47 -6.04 -9.58
N ALA A 71 0.10 -7.31 -9.38
CA ALA A 71 0.03 -8.29 -10.47
C ALA A 71 -0.95 -7.89 -11.58
N LYS A 72 -2.04 -7.19 -11.23
CA LYS A 72 -3.00 -6.69 -12.23
C LYS A 72 -2.42 -5.56 -13.08
N SER A 73 -1.57 -4.73 -12.50
CA SER A 73 -0.97 -3.58 -13.18
C SER A 73 0.30 -3.94 -13.96
N PHE A 74 1.05 -4.94 -13.49
CA PHE A 74 2.41 -5.24 -13.99
C PHE A 74 2.65 -6.70 -14.40
N SER A 75 1.61 -7.55 -14.42
CA SER A 75 1.62 -9.00 -14.71
C SER A 75 1.94 -9.90 -13.50
N GLU A 76 1.23 -11.03 -13.40
CA GLU A 76 1.34 -12.01 -12.29
C GLU A 76 2.73 -12.64 -12.15
N ASP A 77 3.40 -12.90 -13.27
CA ASP A 77 4.74 -13.50 -13.28
C ASP A 77 5.80 -12.60 -12.64
N GLN A 78 5.52 -11.29 -12.56
CA GLN A 78 6.37 -10.32 -11.90
C GLN A 78 5.97 -10.11 -10.44
N PHE A 79 4.96 -10.77 -9.87
CA PHE A 79 4.58 -10.57 -8.47
C PHE A 79 4.22 -11.90 -7.80
N PRO A 80 5.20 -12.80 -7.59
CA PRO A 80 4.96 -13.99 -6.80
C PRO A 80 4.66 -13.59 -5.35
N LEU A 81 3.69 -14.27 -4.72
CA LEU A 81 3.25 -13.95 -3.36
C LEU A 81 4.41 -13.93 -2.35
N SER A 82 5.39 -14.84 -2.51
CA SER A 82 6.58 -14.91 -1.67
C SER A 82 7.44 -13.66 -1.71
N ALA A 83 7.48 -12.94 -2.85
CA ALA A 83 8.18 -11.67 -2.95
C ALA A 83 7.46 -10.55 -2.17
N CYS A 84 6.13 -10.63 -2.04
CA CYS A 84 5.32 -9.65 -1.32
C CYS A 84 5.34 -9.84 0.20
N GLU A 85 5.71 -11.02 0.71
CA GLU A 85 5.67 -11.30 2.15
C GLU A 85 6.51 -10.36 3.04
N PRO A 86 7.76 -9.98 2.67
CA PRO A 86 8.57 -9.08 3.50
C PRO A 86 7.92 -7.72 3.67
N ILE A 87 7.47 -7.10 2.58
CA ILE A 87 6.80 -5.80 2.64
C ILE A 87 5.44 -5.91 3.34
N ALA A 88 4.72 -7.00 3.16
CA ALA A 88 3.42 -7.19 3.79
C ALA A 88 3.52 -7.23 5.32
N ARG A 89 4.58 -7.82 5.88
CA ARG A 89 4.83 -7.78 7.33
C ARG A 89 5.07 -6.37 7.84
N ILE A 90 5.82 -5.57 7.10
CA ILE A 90 6.11 -4.17 7.44
C ILE A 90 4.83 -3.34 7.37
N VAL A 91 4.07 -3.46 6.28
CA VAL A 91 2.80 -2.75 6.08
C VAL A 91 1.77 -3.15 7.15
N TYR A 92 1.63 -4.45 7.44
CA TYR A 92 0.72 -4.91 8.48
C TYR A 92 1.10 -4.35 9.86
N SER A 93 2.38 -4.43 10.24
CA SER A 93 2.86 -3.86 11.50
C SER A 93 2.65 -2.34 11.59
N TRP A 94 2.85 -1.62 10.49
CA TRP A 94 2.60 -0.18 10.43
C TRP A 94 1.10 0.15 10.53
N TRP A 95 0.24 -0.60 9.83
CA TRP A 95 -1.20 -0.43 9.82
C TRP A 95 -1.83 -0.70 11.19
N SER A 96 -1.42 -1.78 11.86
CA SER A 96 -1.86 -2.11 13.22
C SER A 96 -1.50 -1.03 14.25
N ALA A 97 -0.49 -0.20 13.98
CA ALA A 97 -0.09 0.92 14.83
C ALA A 97 -0.85 2.23 14.53
N GLN A 98 -1.69 2.27 13.48
CA GLN A 98 -2.55 3.41 13.16
C GLN A 98 -3.95 3.32 13.80
N SER A 99 -4.31 2.15 14.32
CA SER A 99 -5.57 1.86 15.01
C SER A 99 -5.49 2.19 16.50
#